data_AF-A0A832DWH4-F1
#
_entry.id   AF-A0A832DWH4-F1
#
_cell.length_a   1.000
_cell.length_b   1.000
_cell.length_c   1.000
_cell.angle_alpha   90.00
_cell.angle_beta   90.00
_cell.angle_gamma   90.00
#
_symmetry.space_group_name_H-M   'P 1'
#
loop_
_entity.id
_entity.type
_entity.pdbx_description
1 polymer ?
#
loop_
_entity_poly.entity_id
_entity_poly.type
_entity_poly.pdbx_seq_one_letter_code
_entity_poly.pdbx_strand_id
1 'polypeptide(L)'
;MGEAEKQRMADLLRKNRRKKLVPGIVQKWAARGVSASALSDERLQELLTDLRAWGHSEYRPIADLQGAILEFVDDQTLVVIIDFDVNEEPALLVPAHSLAMSEKDLRTVYPDGFALIREEGALTVDFEEELGRVNGSYAAAH
;
A
#
# COMPACT_ATOMS: atom_id res chain seq x y z
N MET A 1 4.92 -31.30 -15.21
CA MET A 1 4.95 -29.85 -15.00
C MET A 1 5.89 -29.57 -13.84
N GLY A 2 6.99 -28.90 -14.10
CA GLY A 2 8.01 -28.62 -13.07
C GLY A 2 7.53 -27.56 -12.08
N GLU A 3 8.10 -27.52 -10.88
CA GLU A 3 7.76 -26.54 -9.84
C GLU A 3 8.02 -25.10 -10.30
N ALA A 4 9.12 -24.87 -11.02
CA ALA A 4 9.43 -23.58 -11.64
C ALA A 4 8.39 -23.13 -12.69
N GLU A 5 7.81 -24.08 -13.41
CA GLU A 5 6.79 -23.81 -14.42
C GLU A 5 5.46 -23.41 -13.77
N LYS A 6 5.10 -24.07 -12.66
CA LYS A 6 3.93 -23.70 -11.85
C LYS A 6 4.07 -22.31 -11.24
N GLN A 7 5.24 -22.00 -10.68
CA GLN A 7 5.52 -20.68 -10.10
C GLN A 7 5.41 -19.58 -11.16
N ARG A 8 6.05 -19.77 -12.31
CA ARG A 8 5.98 -18.82 -13.43
C ARG A 8 4.54 -18.60 -13.91
N MET A 9 3.73 -19.65 -13.98
CA MET A 9 2.33 -19.53 -14.37
C MET A 9 1.52 -18.75 -13.33
N ALA A 10 1.74 -19.01 -12.04
CA ALA A 10 1.08 -18.28 -10.95
C ALA A 10 1.43 -16.78 -11.01
N ASP A 11 2.70 -16.43 -11.23
CA ASP A 11 3.14 -15.04 -11.29
C ASP A 11 2.55 -14.29 -12.49
N LEU A 12 2.43 -14.96 -13.64
CA LEU A 12 1.73 -14.42 -14.82
C LEU A 12 0.24 -14.19 -14.56
N LEU A 13 -0.42 -15.11 -13.84
CA LEU A 13 -1.83 -14.96 -13.47
C LEU A 13 -2.03 -13.76 -12.53
N ARG A 14 -1.18 -13.59 -11.53
CA ARG A 14 -1.20 -12.43 -10.62
C ARG A 14 -0.97 -11.12 -11.36
N LYS A 15 0.04 -11.06 -12.23
CA LYS A 15 0.33 -9.88 -13.07
C LYS A 15 -0.88 -9.50 -13.92
N ASN A 16 -1.53 -10.49 -14.54
CA ASN A 16 -2.71 -10.25 -15.37
C ASN A 16 -3.92 -9.80 -14.54
N ARG A 17 -4.09 -10.31 -13.32
CA ARG A 17 -5.15 -9.88 -12.41
C ARG A 17 -4.96 -8.42 -12.00
N ARG A 18 -3.77 -8.05 -11.50
CA ARG A 18 -3.44 -6.66 -11.13
C ARG A 18 -3.72 -5.69 -12.27
N LYS A 19 -3.26 -6.00 -13.49
CA LYS A 19 -3.50 -5.17 -14.68
C LYS A 19 -4.98 -4.90 -14.95
N LYS A 20 -5.86 -5.85 -14.64
CA LYS A 20 -7.32 -5.67 -14.78
C LYS A 20 -7.93 -4.82 -13.67
N LEU A 21 -7.34 -4.82 -12.48
CA LEU A 21 -7.80 -4.06 -11.32
C LEU A 21 -7.36 -2.59 -11.36
N VAL A 22 -6.20 -2.29 -11.96
CA VAL A 22 -5.63 -0.93 -12.06
C VAL A 22 -6.64 0.15 -12.47
N PRO A 23 -7.41 0.00 -13.56
CA PRO A 23 -8.34 1.06 -13.97
C PRO A 23 -9.39 1.39 -12.90
N GLY A 24 -9.91 0.36 -12.22
CA GLY A 24 -10.92 0.53 -11.19
C GLY A 24 -10.40 1.28 -9.97
N ILE A 25 -9.22 0.92 -9.49
CA ILE A 25 -8.65 1.58 -8.31
C ILE A 25 -8.15 3.00 -8.62
N VAL A 26 -7.59 3.24 -9.80
CA VAL A 26 -7.22 4.59 -10.25
C VAL A 26 -8.45 5.47 -10.38
N GLN A 27 -9.55 4.93 -10.92
CA GLN A 27 -10.82 5.65 -11.01
C GLN A 27 -11.41 5.99 -9.64
N LYS A 28 -11.30 5.09 -8.65
CA LYS A 28 -11.72 5.38 -7.26
C LYS A 28 -10.97 6.59 -6.70
N TRP A 29 -9.67 6.70 -6.93
CA TRP A 29 -8.87 7.85 -6.49
C TRP A 29 -9.15 9.13 -7.28
N ALA A 30 -9.28 9.01 -8.60
CA ALA A 30 -9.62 10.14 -9.46
C ALA A 30 -10.98 10.77 -9.10
N ALA A 31 -11.98 9.95 -8.74
CA ALA A 31 -13.29 10.42 -8.27
C ALA A 31 -13.22 11.26 -6.98
N ARG A 32 -12.10 11.21 -6.26
CA ARG A 32 -11.83 11.96 -5.03
C ARG A 32 -10.88 13.13 -5.25
N GLY A 33 -10.55 13.44 -6.51
CA GLY A 33 -9.63 14.51 -6.86
C GLY A 33 -8.16 14.18 -6.62
N VAL A 34 -7.81 12.90 -6.41
CA VAL A 34 -6.42 12.47 -6.20
C VAL A 34 -5.88 11.85 -7.48
N SER A 35 -4.75 12.36 -7.94
CA SER A 35 -4.01 11.77 -9.06
C SER A 35 -3.25 10.55 -8.56
N ALA A 36 -3.58 9.37 -9.07
CA ALA A 36 -2.92 8.12 -8.72
C ALA A 36 -2.38 7.42 -9.98
N SER A 37 -1.18 6.87 -9.90
CA SER A 37 -0.53 6.14 -10.99
C SER A 37 -0.16 4.75 -10.53
N ALA A 38 -0.53 3.71 -11.27
CA ALA A 38 -0.13 2.35 -10.91
C ALA A 38 1.38 2.16 -11.09
N LEU A 39 2.00 1.47 -10.12
CA LEU A 39 3.37 1.01 -10.28
C LEU A 39 3.45 -0.05 -11.38
N SER A 40 4.61 -0.12 -12.03
CA SER A 40 4.90 -1.27 -12.90
C SER A 40 5.00 -2.52 -12.05
N ASP A 41 4.75 -3.67 -12.68
CA ASP A 41 4.83 -4.96 -12.03
C ASP A 41 6.23 -5.23 -11.48
N GLU A 42 7.25 -4.83 -12.23
CA GLU A 42 8.67 -4.95 -11.87
C GLU A 42 8.98 -4.11 -10.63
N ARG A 43 8.53 -2.85 -10.57
CA ARG A 43 8.70 -1.97 -9.41
C ARG A 43 7.98 -2.49 -8.17
N LEU A 44 6.78 -3.06 -8.35
CA LEU A 44 6.07 -3.70 -7.26
C LEU A 44 6.85 -4.89 -6.71
N GLN A 45 7.43 -5.75 -7.56
CA GLN A 45 8.21 -6.89 -7.07
C GLN A 45 9.49 -6.48 -6.34
N GLU A 46 10.18 -5.44 -6.80
CA GLU A 46 11.30 -4.82 -6.09
C GLU A 46 10.84 -4.36 -4.70
N LEU A 47 9.77 -3.57 -4.65
CA LEU A 47 9.20 -3.05 -3.40
C LEU A 47 8.82 -4.16 -2.41
N LEU A 48 8.16 -5.22 -2.87
CA LEU A 48 7.77 -6.36 -2.03
C LEU A 48 8.98 -7.14 -1.52
N THR A 49 10.09 -7.15 -2.27
CA THR A 49 11.34 -7.79 -1.83
C THR A 49 11.98 -6.98 -0.71
N ASP A 50 12.01 -5.66 -0.85
CA ASP A 50 12.56 -4.75 0.16
C ASP A 50 11.72 -4.78 1.45
N LEU A 51 10.39 -4.77 1.34
CA LEU A 51 9.48 -4.85 2.49
C LEU A 51 9.68 -6.11 3.33
N ARG A 52 9.96 -7.26 2.70
CA ARG A 52 10.23 -8.50 3.43
C ARG A 52 11.50 -8.41 4.27
N ALA A 53 12.41 -7.50 3.94
CA ALA A 53 13.64 -7.28 4.71
C ALA A 53 13.43 -6.34 5.92
N TRP A 54 12.39 -5.48 5.91
CA TRP A 54 12.15 -4.50 6.97
C TRP A 54 11.58 -5.09 8.28
N GLY A 55 11.28 -6.39 8.29
CA GLY A 55 10.77 -7.08 9.46
C GLY A 55 9.34 -6.67 9.81
N HIS A 56 8.80 -7.28 10.87
CA HIS A 56 7.46 -6.98 11.36
C HIS A 56 7.54 -6.37 12.75
N SER A 57 6.85 -5.25 12.94
CA SER A 57 6.59 -4.63 14.23
C SER A 57 5.22 -5.08 14.77
N GLU A 58 4.92 -4.73 16.02
CA GLU A 58 3.62 -5.01 16.62
C GLU A 58 2.62 -3.90 16.26
N TYR A 59 1.38 -4.31 15.94
CA TYR A 59 0.27 -3.38 15.77
C TYR A 59 -0.03 -2.63 17.06
N ARG A 60 -0.29 -1.34 16.93
CA ARG A 60 -0.72 -0.48 18.03
C ARG A 60 -2.04 0.21 17.68
N PRO A 61 -2.97 0.33 18.64
CA PRO A 61 -4.19 1.10 18.43
C PRO A 61 -3.83 2.58 18.24
N ILE A 62 -4.53 3.25 17.34
CA ILE A 62 -4.40 4.69 17.11
C ILE A 62 -5.75 5.39 17.27
N ALA A 63 -5.72 6.57 17.87
CA ALA A 63 -6.90 7.43 18.02
C ALA A 63 -7.07 8.39 16.83
N ASP A 64 -5.97 8.71 16.12
CA ASP A 64 -5.94 9.66 15.01
C ASP A 64 -5.13 9.06 13.84
N LEU A 65 -5.86 8.54 12.86
CA LEU A 65 -5.25 7.97 11.64
C LEU A 65 -4.69 9.05 10.74
N GLN A 66 -5.36 10.20 10.63
CA GLN A 66 -4.84 11.31 9.84
C GLN A 66 -3.48 11.78 10.38
N GLY A 67 -3.36 11.92 11.70
CA GLY A 67 -2.11 12.25 12.36
C GLY A 67 -1.01 11.22 12.09
N ALA A 68 -1.33 9.93 12.21
CA ALA A 68 -0.38 8.85 11.94
C ALA A 68 0.09 8.83 10.46
N ILE A 69 -0.82 9.08 9.52
CA ILE A 69 -0.48 9.20 8.10
C ILE A 69 0.41 10.42 7.89
N LEU A 70 0.06 11.59 8.42
CA LEU A 70 0.84 12.82 8.28
C LEU A 70 2.27 12.66 8.81
N GLU A 71 2.41 12.06 9.99
CA GLU A 71 3.72 11.74 10.58
C GLU A 71 4.51 10.77 9.70
N PHE A 72 3.86 9.74 9.16
CA PHE A 72 4.53 8.77 8.31
C PHE A 72 4.93 9.34 6.95
N VAL A 73 4.13 10.22 6.35
CA VAL A 73 4.44 10.81 5.04
C VAL A 73 5.27 12.08 5.12
N ASP A 74 5.77 12.45 6.31
CA ASP A 74 6.46 13.70 6.56
C ASP A 74 7.58 13.98 5.53
N ASP A 75 7.57 15.21 5.00
CA ASP A 75 8.41 15.70 3.90
C ASP A 75 8.38 14.90 2.57
N GLN A 76 7.55 13.85 2.45
CA GLN A 76 7.42 13.08 1.21
C GLN A 76 6.51 13.80 0.22
N THR A 77 6.90 13.86 -1.06
CA THR A 77 6.02 14.34 -2.12
C THR A 77 5.08 13.24 -2.62
N LEU A 78 5.59 12.01 -2.71
CA LEU A 78 4.87 10.85 -3.22
C LEU A 78 5.05 9.67 -2.27
N VAL A 79 4.01 8.87 -2.13
CA VAL A 79 4.04 7.60 -1.40
C VAL A 79 3.36 6.52 -2.21
N VAL A 80 3.72 5.28 -1.94
CA VAL A 80 3.03 4.13 -2.50
C VAL A 80 1.94 3.70 -1.54
N ILE A 81 0.73 3.47 -2.05
CA ILE A 81 -0.34 2.80 -1.33
C ILE A 81 -0.71 1.49 -2.01
N ILE A 82 -0.90 0.45 -1.21
CA ILE A 82 -1.33 -0.88 -1.64
C ILE A 82 -2.35 -1.43 -0.66
N ASP A 83 -3.26 -2.26 -1.15
CA ASP A 83 -4.16 -3.05 -0.31
C ASP A 83 -3.38 -4.07 0.53
N PHE A 84 -4.04 -4.68 1.53
CA PHE A 84 -3.47 -5.75 2.34
C PHE A 84 -3.09 -6.99 1.54
N ASP A 85 -3.85 -7.34 0.51
CA ASP A 85 -3.44 -8.41 -0.40
C ASP A 85 -2.40 -7.89 -1.41
N VAL A 86 -1.21 -7.59 -0.88
CA VAL A 86 -0.09 -7.00 -1.62
C VAL A 86 0.38 -7.83 -2.82
N ASN A 87 0.01 -9.12 -2.88
CA ASN A 87 0.35 -10.01 -3.96
C ASN A 87 -0.70 -10.04 -5.07
N GLU A 88 -1.94 -9.67 -4.80
CA GLU A 88 -3.05 -9.76 -5.75
C GLU A 88 -3.55 -8.38 -6.21
N GLU A 89 -3.34 -7.35 -5.40
CA GLU A 89 -3.78 -5.98 -5.66
C GLU A 89 -2.68 -5.10 -6.27
N PRO A 90 -3.05 -4.08 -7.07
CA PRO A 90 -2.08 -3.14 -7.64
C PRO A 90 -1.64 -2.10 -6.60
N ALA A 91 -0.34 -1.79 -6.58
CA ALA A 91 0.19 -0.65 -5.87
C ALA A 91 0.05 0.64 -6.69
N LEU A 92 -0.27 1.73 -6.02
CA LEU A 92 -0.42 3.06 -6.63
C LEU A 92 0.56 4.04 -6.01
N LEU A 93 1.19 4.84 -6.86
CA LEU A 93 1.93 6.03 -6.47
C LEU A 93 0.96 7.21 -6.39
N VAL A 94 0.89 7.86 -5.23
CA VAL A 94 -0.03 8.96 -4.92
C VAL A 94 0.69 10.13 -4.25
N PRO A 95 0.23 11.37 -4.42
CA PRO A 95 0.71 12.51 -3.64
C PRO A 95 0.45 12.30 -2.14
N ALA A 96 1.51 12.39 -1.35
CA ALA A 96 1.47 12.22 0.11
C ALA A 96 0.41 13.11 0.77
N HIS A 97 0.41 14.40 0.41
CA HIS A 97 -0.52 15.38 0.97
C HIS A 97 -1.98 15.07 0.62
N SER A 98 -2.26 14.57 -0.59
CA SER A 98 -3.61 14.18 -0.98
C SER A 98 -4.14 13.00 -0.16
N LEU A 99 -3.26 12.04 0.17
CA LEU A 99 -3.65 10.88 0.95
C LEU A 99 -4.04 11.25 2.39
N ALA A 100 -3.25 12.12 3.03
CA ALA A 100 -3.54 12.63 4.37
C ALA A 100 -4.85 13.43 4.44
N MET A 101 -5.25 14.08 3.34
CA MET A 101 -6.50 14.85 3.27
C MET A 101 -7.72 14.00 2.91
N SER A 102 -7.51 12.75 2.50
CA SER A 102 -8.56 11.82 2.06
C SER A 102 -8.81 10.68 3.07
N GLU A 103 -8.54 10.89 4.36
CA GLU A 103 -8.71 9.84 5.40
C GLU A 103 -10.10 9.19 5.37
N LYS A 104 -11.16 10.01 5.28
CA LYS A 104 -12.56 9.54 5.23
C LYS A 104 -12.87 8.66 4.03
N ASP A 105 -12.09 8.83 2.96
CA ASP A 105 -12.23 8.09 1.72
C ASP A 105 -11.43 6.78 1.72
N LEU A 106 -10.38 6.67 2.54
CA LEU A 106 -9.49 5.49 2.58
C LEU A 106 -10.28 4.22 2.87
N ARG A 107 -11.19 4.23 3.84
CA ARG A 107 -12.09 3.08 4.14
C ARG A 107 -13.02 2.70 2.99
N THR A 108 -13.29 3.62 2.06
CA THR A 108 -14.11 3.29 0.87
C THR A 108 -13.25 2.70 -0.25
N VAL A 109 -11.99 3.13 -0.37
CA VAL A 109 -11.07 2.60 -1.38
C VAL A 109 -10.51 1.25 -0.95
N TYR A 110 -10.14 1.15 0.33
CA TYR A 110 -9.49 0.05 1.03
C TYR A 110 -10.31 -0.32 2.29
N PRO A 111 -11.34 -1.17 2.16
CA PRO A 111 -12.28 -1.44 3.26
C PRO A 111 -11.65 -2.19 4.43
N ASP A 112 -10.72 -3.09 4.14
CA ASP A 112 -10.09 -3.95 5.14
C ASP A 112 -8.83 -3.29 5.73
N GLY A 113 -8.20 -2.40 4.98
CA GLY A 113 -7.00 -1.67 5.37
C GLY A 113 -6.01 -1.56 4.22
N PHE A 114 -4.85 -0.96 4.48
CA PHE A 114 -3.86 -0.67 3.44
C PHE A 114 -2.44 -0.58 4.03
N ALA A 115 -1.45 -0.67 3.16
CA ALA A 115 -0.07 -0.31 3.48
C ALA A 115 0.37 0.93 2.69
N LEU A 116 0.96 1.89 3.39
CA LEU A 116 1.75 2.98 2.82
C LEU A 116 3.21 2.61 2.85
N ILE A 117 3.92 2.93 1.78
CA ILE A 117 5.32 2.59 1.64
C ILE A 117 6.06 3.82 1.11
N ARG A 118 7.18 4.12 1.77
CA ARG A 118 8.17 5.13 1.37
C ARG A 118 9.56 4.50 1.39
N GLU A 119 10.57 5.23 0.97
CA GLU A 119 11.96 4.72 0.88
C GLU A 119 12.48 4.12 2.21
N GLU A 120 12.09 4.72 3.33
CA GLU A 120 12.64 4.39 4.66
C GLU A 120 11.76 3.44 5.48
N GLY A 121 10.59 3.03 4.97
CA GLY A 121 9.69 2.20 5.75
C GLY A 121 8.29 2.05 5.19
N ALA A 122 7.48 1.33 5.96
CA ALA A 122 6.08 1.08 5.66
C ALA A 122 5.19 1.31 6.88
N LEU A 123 4.01 1.88 6.64
CA LEU A 123 2.92 2.01 7.60
C LEU A 123 1.77 1.15 7.12
N THR A 124 1.43 0.12 7.89
CA THR A 124 0.30 -0.76 7.63
C THR A 124 -0.86 -0.36 8.53
N VAL A 125 -2.07 -0.24 7.98
CA VAL A 125 -3.28 0.19 8.67
C VAL A 125 -4.33 -0.90 8.53
N ASP A 126 -4.82 -1.38 9.67
CA ASP A 126 -5.88 -2.38 9.78
C ASP A 126 -7.18 -1.74 10.31
N PHE A 127 -8.28 -2.02 9.62
CA PHE A 127 -9.61 -1.48 9.91
C PHE A 127 -10.55 -2.44 10.63
N GLU A 128 -10.13 -3.66 10.98
CA GLU A 128 -10.98 -4.69 11.60
C GLU A 128 -11.57 -4.32 12.98
N GLU A 129 -11.02 -3.34 13.71
CA GLU A 129 -11.57 -2.85 14.99
C GLU A 129 -12.18 -1.42 14.89
N GLU A 130 -13.11 -1.09 15.81
CA GLU A 130 -13.74 0.25 15.89
C GLU A 130 -12.71 1.39 15.95
N LEU A 131 -11.52 1.09 16.46
CA LEU A 131 -10.32 1.93 16.37
C LEU A 131 -9.35 1.28 15.37
N GLY A 132 -8.82 2.06 14.43
CA GLY A 132 -7.81 1.55 13.50
C GLY A 132 -6.55 1.10 14.25
N ARG A 133 -5.88 0.07 13.74
CA ARG A 133 -4.56 -0.35 14.23
C ARG A 133 -3.52 -0.03 13.19
N VAL A 134 -2.35 0.44 13.62
CA VAL A 134 -1.22 0.66 12.71
C VAL A 134 0.01 -0.10 13.14
N ASN A 135 0.80 -0.48 12.15
CA ASN A 135 2.08 -1.12 12.31
C ASN A 135 3.12 -0.46 11.41
N GLY A 136 4.25 -0.05 11.97
CA GLY A 136 5.28 0.70 11.25
C GLY A 136 6.62 -0.02 11.26
N SER A 137 7.13 -0.44 10.10
CA SER A 137 8.49 -0.97 9.96
C SER A 137 9.38 0.11 9.35
N TYR A 138 10.36 0.60 10.10
CA TYR A 138 11.32 1.61 9.65
C TYR A 138 12.69 0.96 9.53
N ALA A 139 13.42 1.28 8.46
CA ALA A 139 14.86 1.05 8.46
C ALA A 139 15.45 1.94 9.56
N ALA A 140 16.05 1.34 10.60
CA ALA A 140 16.75 2.12 11.61
C ALA A 140 17.82 2.95 10.89
N ALA A 141 17.72 4.28 10.97
CA ALA A 141 18.74 5.18 10.45
C ALA A 141 20.08 4.80 11.11
N HIS A 142 21.03 4.32 10.29
CA HIS A 142 22.42 4.12 10.69
C HIS A 142 23.20 5.42 10.56
#